data_AF-A0A3D1L0Y0-F1
#
_entry.id   AF-A0A3D1L0Y0-F1
#
_cell.length_a   1.000
_cell.length_b   1.000
_cell.length_c   1.000
_cell.angle_alpha   90.00
_cell.angle_beta   90.00
_cell.angle_gamma   90.00
#
_symmetry.space_group_name_H-M   'P 1'
#
loop_
_entity.id
_entity.type
_entity.pdbx_description
1 polymer ?
#
loop_
_entity_poly.entity_id
_entity_poly.type
_entity_poly.pdbx_seq_one_letter_code
_entity_poly.pdbx_strand_id
1 'polypeptide(L)'
;MKTIRLILTFYKSFAFLSFLITLVCLGLLYGFGKNGIHMIQVFFWFKIFTLAVIVYSTNVYKKNEIYYYKNLGLSRLKLWIPILTFDFLFFLISIIILASNLHETQPGS
;
A
#
# COMPACT_ATOMS: atom_id res chain seq x y z
N MET A 1 17.02 2.85 -18.19
CA MET A 1 16.96 2.20 -16.85
C MET A 1 17.25 3.14 -15.65
N LYS A 2 17.64 4.41 -15.84
CA LYS A 2 17.95 5.32 -14.70
C LYS A 2 16.69 5.71 -13.90
N THR A 3 15.56 5.89 -14.58
CA THR A 3 14.28 6.33 -14.01
C THR A 3 13.65 5.32 -13.05
N ILE A 4 13.67 4.03 -13.40
CA ILE A 4 13.13 2.94 -12.56
C ILE A 4 13.94 2.83 -11.26
N ARG A 5 15.27 2.95 -11.35
CA ARG A 5 16.16 2.94 -10.18
C ARG A 5 15.86 4.12 -9.24
N LEU A 6 15.62 5.31 -9.80
CA LEU A 6 15.24 6.50 -9.03
C LEU A 6 13.91 6.29 -8.28
N ILE A 7 12.90 5.72 -8.94
CA ILE A 7 11.60 5.39 -8.33
C ILE A 7 11.74 4.33 -7.23
N LEU A 8 12.54 3.27 -7.46
CA LEU A 8 12.78 2.22 -6.46
C LEU A 8 13.50 2.74 -5.22
N THR A 9 14.49 3.63 -5.38
CA THR A 9 15.16 4.25 -4.24
C THR A 9 14.19 5.10 -3.41
N PHE A 10 13.29 5.83 -4.08
CA PHE A 10 12.24 6.59 -3.41
C PHE A 10 11.26 5.67 -2.66
N TYR A 11 10.80 4.59 -3.31
CA TYR A 11 9.90 3.59 -2.73
C TYR A 11 10.46 2.94 -1.46
N LYS A 12 11.75 2.59 -1.45
CA LYS A 12 12.42 1.93 -0.32
C LYS A 12 12.24 2.69 1.01
N SER A 13 12.07 4.01 0.95
CA SER A 13 11.93 4.85 2.14
C SER A 13 10.65 4.59 2.95
N PHE A 14 9.59 4.10 2.32
CA PHE A 14 8.28 3.89 2.98
C PHE A 14 7.64 2.54 2.64
N ALA A 15 8.21 1.78 1.71
CA ALA A 15 7.79 0.41 1.37
C ALA A 15 7.67 -0.48 2.61
N PHE A 16 8.65 -0.41 3.53
CA PHE A 16 8.63 -1.20 4.75
C PHE A 16 7.44 -0.85 5.65
N LEU A 17 7.17 0.45 5.86
CA LEU A 17 6.04 0.90 6.66
C LEU A 17 4.71 0.49 6.03
N SER A 18 4.55 0.70 4.72
CA SER A 18 3.33 0.33 4.01
C SER A 18 3.09 -1.18 4.00
N PHE A 19 4.16 -1.97 3.89
CA PHE A 19 4.12 -3.42 3.99
C PHE A 19 3.70 -3.90 5.38
N LEU A 20 4.24 -3.31 6.46
CA LEU A 20 3.81 -3.62 7.82
C LEU A 20 2.32 -3.32 8.03
N ILE A 21 1.82 -2.20 7.50
CA ILE A 21 0.39 -1.88 7.56
C ILE A 21 -0.44 -2.96 6.86
N THR A 22 -0.01 -3.40 5.67
CA THR A 22 -0.66 -4.51 4.95
C THR A 22 -0.66 -5.79 5.79
N LEU A 23 0.47 -6.15 6.41
CA LEU A 23 0.55 -7.34 7.28
C LEU A 23 -0.37 -7.24 8.49
N VAL A 24 -0.48 -6.07 9.12
CA VAL A 24 -1.38 -5.84 10.25
C VAL A 24 -2.84 -6.03 9.80
N CYS A 25 -3.24 -5.46 8.66
CA CYS A 25 -4.59 -5.67 8.13
C CYS A 25 -4.88 -7.15 7.84
N LEU A 26 -3.92 -7.88 7.27
CA LEU A 26 -4.08 -9.31 7.00
C LEU A 26 -4.17 -10.13 8.29
N GLY A 27 -3.32 -9.84 9.28
CA GLY A 27 -3.34 -10.52 10.58
C GLY A 27 -4.65 -10.28 11.34
N LEU A 28 -5.18 -9.05 11.29
CA LEU A 28 -6.49 -8.73 11.86
C LEU A 28 -7.60 -9.48 11.11
N LEU A 29 -7.61 -9.46 9.78
CA LEU A 29 -8.61 -10.18 8.99
C LEU A 29 -8.63 -11.67 9.32
N TYR A 30 -7.44 -12.28 9.44
CA TYR A 30 -7.30 -13.68 9.84
C TYR A 30 -7.84 -13.93 11.26
N GLY A 31 -7.53 -13.05 12.22
CA GLY A 31 -8.00 -13.16 13.61
C GLY A 31 -9.52 -13.03 13.76
N PHE A 32 -10.17 -12.20 12.94
CA PHE A 32 -11.64 -12.05 12.94
C PHE A 32 -12.37 -13.18 12.20
N GLY A 33 -11.67 -13.94 11.35
CA GLY A 33 -12.21 -15.06 10.60
C GLY A 33 -13.49 -14.70 9.85
N LYS A 34 -14.59 -15.39 10.16
CA LYS A 34 -15.90 -15.30 9.50
C LYS A 34 -16.50 -13.89 9.48
N ASN A 35 -16.34 -13.15 10.58
CA ASN A 35 -16.88 -11.79 10.70
C ASN A 35 -15.97 -10.74 10.02
N GLY A 36 -14.79 -11.16 9.56
CA GLY A 36 -13.80 -10.30 8.92
C GLY A 36 -14.25 -9.71 7.57
N ILE A 37 -15.24 -10.32 6.89
CA ILE A 37 -15.74 -9.84 5.59
C ILE A 37 -16.27 -8.40 5.69
N HIS A 38 -17.01 -8.06 6.75
CA HIS A 38 -17.47 -6.69 6.98
C HIS A 38 -16.32 -5.71 7.27
N MET A 39 -15.19 -6.21 7.78
CA MET A 39 -14.00 -5.40 8.06
C MET A 39 -13.18 -5.08 6.81
N ILE A 40 -13.39 -5.80 5.69
CA ILE A 40 -12.69 -5.52 4.43
C ILE A 40 -12.93 -4.09 3.96
N GLN A 41 -14.18 -3.61 4.05
CA GLN A 41 -14.51 -2.23 3.70
C GLN A 41 -13.78 -1.22 4.61
N VAL A 42 -13.68 -1.50 5.91
CA VAL A 42 -12.95 -0.66 6.86
C VAL A 42 -11.46 -0.65 6.52
N PHE A 43 -10.85 -1.81 6.26
CA PHE A 43 -9.44 -1.92 5.89
C PHE A 43 -9.13 -1.26 4.55
N PHE A 44 -10.05 -1.30 3.59
CA PHE A 44 -9.93 -0.59 2.32
C PHE A 44 -9.77 0.92 2.53
N TRP A 45 -10.68 1.54 3.29
CA TRP A 45 -10.61 2.98 3.58
C TRP A 45 -9.40 3.32 4.46
N PHE A 46 -9.09 2.48 5.44
CA PHE A 46 -7.90 2.62 6.27
C PHE A 46 -6.60 2.58 5.44
N LYS A 47 -6.51 1.71 4.43
CA LYS A 47 -5.36 1.67 3.51
C LYS A 47 -5.24 2.94 2.68
N ILE A 48 -6.35 3.46 2.15
CA ILE A 48 -6.34 4.74 1.41
C ILE A 48 -5.87 5.88 2.31
N PHE A 49 -6.41 5.96 3.54
CA PHE A 49 -6.05 6.99 4.51
C PHE A 49 -4.55 6.91 4.88
N THR A 50 -4.04 5.73 5.18
CA THR A 50 -2.62 5.55 5.54
C THR A 50 -1.70 5.88 4.37
N LEU A 51 -2.05 5.51 3.13
CA LEU A 51 -1.31 5.94 1.94
C LEU A 51 -1.30 7.46 1.79
N ALA A 52 -2.44 8.14 2.02
CA ALA A 52 -2.50 9.59 1.97
C ALA A 52 -1.60 10.24 3.03
N VAL A 53 -1.57 9.69 4.25
CA VAL A 53 -0.66 10.13 5.32
C VAL A 53 0.81 9.92 4.92
N ILE A 54 1.17 8.75 4.39
CA ILE A 54 2.53 8.46 3.91
C ILE A 54 2.95 9.45 2.82
N VAL A 55 2.06 9.73 1.86
CA VAL A 55 2.30 10.72 0.80
C VAL A 55 2.54 12.10 1.39
N TYR A 56 1.67 12.53 2.30
CA TYR A 56 1.79 13.83 2.96
C TYR A 56 3.10 13.95 3.74
N SER A 57 3.37 13.01 4.65
CA SER A 57 4.59 12.99 5.46
C SER A 57 5.84 12.98 4.58
N THR A 58 5.87 12.14 3.55
CA THR A 58 7.00 12.07 2.62
C THR A 58 7.18 13.39 1.85
N ASN A 59 6.10 14.02 1.41
CA ASN A 59 6.19 15.32 0.73
C ASN A 59 6.75 16.43 1.63
N VAL A 60 6.50 16.37 2.94
CA VAL A 60 7.04 17.30 3.93
C VAL A 60 8.52 17.00 4.21
N TYR A 61 8.84 15.77 4.63
CA TYR A 61 10.19 15.40 5.06
C TYR A 61 11.19 15.30 3.90
N LYS A 62 10.76 14.84 2.72
CA LYS A 62 11.60 14.62 1.54
C LYS A 62 11.39 15.64 0.44
N LYS A 63 10.93 16.85 0.81
CA LYS A 63 10.71 17.96 -0.12
C LYS A 63 11.93 18.23 -1.02
N ASN A 64 13.15 18.17 -0.46
CA ASN A 64 14.40 18.39 -1.19
C ASN A 64 14.68 17.28 -2.22
N GLU A 65 14.45 16.02 -1.88
CA GLU A 65 14.59 14.90 -2.82
C GLU A 65 13.60 15.06 -3.98
N ILE A 66 12.35 15.45 -3.68
CA ILE A 66 11.32 15.68 -4.69
C ILE A 66 11.72 16.81 -5.66
N TYR A 67 12.38 17.87 -5.18
CA TYR A 67 12.93 18.90 -6.06
C TYR A 67 14.08 18.39 -6.92
N TYR A 68 14.95 17.53 -6.39
CA TYR A 68 16.00 16.89 -7.16
C TYR A 68 15.44 16.05 -8.31
N TYR A 69 14.43 15.22 -8.04
CA TYR A 69 13.74 14.46 -9.10
C TYR A 69 13.04 15.37 -10.12
N LYS A 70 12.47 16.51 -9.68
CA LYS A 70 11.87 17.50 -10.57
C LYS A 70 12.91 18.10 -11.53
N ASN A 71 14.11 18.42 -11.05
CA ASN A 71 15.20 18.95 -11.88
C ASN A 71 15.71 17.91 -12.90
N LEU A 72 15.53 16.62 -12.62
CA LEU A 72 15.79 15.51 -13.56
C LEU A 72 14.63 15.28 -14.56
N GLY A 73 13.59 16.11 -14.57
CA GLY A 73 12.44 16.01 -15.47
C GLY A 73 11.33 15.05 -15.01
N LEU A 74 11.41 14.52 -13.79
CA LEU A 74 10.37 13.66 -13.22
C LEU A 74 9.35 14.50 -12.46
N SER A 75 8.10 14.48 -12.93
CA SER A 75 7.00 15.11 -12.19
C SER A 75 6.66 14.30 -10.94
N ARG A 76 6.15 14.98 -9.91
CA ARG A 76 5.73 14.35 -8.65
C ARG A 76 4.73 13.22 -8.87
N LEU A 77 3.79 13.41 -9.79
CA LEU A 77 2.78 12.41 -10.14
C LEU A 77 3.40 11.15 -10.75
N LYS A 78 4.42 11.29 -11.61
CA LYS A 78 5.12 10.15 -12.22
C LYS A 78 5.92 9.33 -11.20
N LEU A 79 6.31 9.91 -10.07
CA LEU A 79 6.90 9.17 -8.95
C LEU A 79 5.82 8.46 -8.14
N TRP A 80 4.76 9.18 -7.75
CA TRP A 80 3.75 8.67 -6.82
C TRP A 80 2.80 7.64 -7.42
N ILE A 81 2.25 7.89 -8.61
CA ILE A 81 1.24 7.01 -9.23
C ILE A 81 1.68 5.54 -9.29
N PRO A 82 2.84 5.18 -9.91
CA PRO A 82 3.20 3.78 -10.04
C PRO A 82 3.42 3.10 -8.68
N ILE A 83 3.93 3.84 -7.69
CA ILE A 83 4.19 3.31 -6.36
C ILE A 83 2.88 3.08 -5.59
N LEU A 84 1.98 4.07 -5.59
CA LEU A 84 0.69 3.97 -4.92
C LEU A 84 -0.18 2.88 -5.56
N THR A 85 -0.21 2.82 -6.88
CA THR A 85 -0.95 1.78 -7.60
C THR A 85 -0.40 0.40 -7.29
N PHE A 86 0.93 0.21 -7.33
CA PHE A 86 1.54 -1.08 -7.01
C PHE A 86 1.24 -1.51 -5.57
N ASP A 87 1.44 -0.62 -4.59
CA ASP A 87 1.23 -0.93 -3.18
C ASP A 87 -0.24 -1.24 -2.86
N PHE A 88 -1.16 -0.46 -3.46
CA PHE A 88 -2.58 -0.65 -3.27
C PHE A 88 -3.09 -1.94 -3.94
N LEU A 89 -2.61 -2.26 -5.16
CA LEU A 89 -2.93 -3.53 -5.81
C LEU A 89 -2.39 -4.72 -5.00
N PHE A 90 -1.16 -4.62 -4.48
CA PHE A 90 -0.58 -5.64 -3.62
C PHE A 90 -1.45 -5.89 -2.37
N PHE A 91 -1.92 -4.82 -1.74
CA PHE A 91 -2.86 -4.90 -0.62
C PHE A 91 -4.18 -5.57 -1.01
N LEU A 92 -4.81 -5.12 -2.11
CA LEU A 92 -6.09 -5.68 -2.57
C LEU A 92 -5.98 -7.16 -2.89
N ILE A 93 -4.97 -7.56 -3.66
CA ILE A 93 -4.74 -8.96 -4.02
C ILE A 93 -4.54 -9.81 -2.78
N SER A 94 -3.75 -9.33 -1.81
CA SER A 94 -3.48 -10.06 -0.57
C SER A 94 -4.75 -10.28 0.27
N ILE A 95 -5.59 -9.25 0.41
CA ILE A 95 -6.87 -9.36 1.12
C ILE A 95 -7.83 -10.30 0.39
N ILE A 96 -7.95 -10.19 -0.94
CA ILE A 96 -8.87 -11.04 -1.72
C ILE A 96 -8.47 -12.50 -1.59
N ILE A 97 -7.17 -12.82 -1.72
CA ILE A 97 -6.65 -14.18 -1.55
C ILE A 97 -6.94 -14.68 -0.14
N LEU A 98 -6.67 -13.88 0.90
CA LEU A 98 -6.92 -14.32 2.26
C LEU A 98 -8.42 -14.53 2.53
N ALA A 99 -9.26 -13.64 2.02
CA ALA A 99 -10.72 -13.74 2.14
C ALA A 99 -11.28 -14.98 1.41
N SER A 100 -10.76 -15.32 0.23
CA SER A 100 -11.20 -16.52 -0.49
C SER A 100 -10.83 -17.80 0.24
N ASN A 101 -9.61 -17.87 0.79
CA ASN A 101 -9.17 -19.02 1.60
C ASN A 101 -9.99 -19.17 2.89
N LEU A 102 -10.35 -18.05 3.54
CA LEU A 102 -11.23 -18.07 4.72
C LEU A 102 -12.66 -18.51 4.38
N HIS A 103 -13.12 -18.28 3.15
CA HIS A 103 -14.42 -18.75 2.68
C HIS A 103 -14.40 -20.25 2.32
N GLU A 104 -13.36 -20.74 1.63
CA GLU A 104 -13.22 -22.16 1.23
C GLU A 104 -13.02 -23.12 2.42
N THR A 105 -12.44 -22.65 3.53
CA THR A 105 -12.22 -23.48 4.73
C THR A 105 -13.49 -23.75 5.55
N GLN A 106 -14.67 -23.33 5.06
CA GLN A 106 -15.95 -23.67 5.68
C GLN A 106 -16.52 -25.00 5.13
N PRO A 107 -16.73 -26.03 5.97
CA PRO A 107 -17.59 -27.14 5.61
C PRO A 107 -19.06 -26.70 5.75
N GLY A 108 -19.81 -26.72 4.65
CA GLY A 108 -21.26 -26.56 4.64
C GLY A 108 -21.76 -25.16 4.28
N SER A 109 -21.97 -24.94 2.98
CA SER A 109 -23.15 -24.21 2.48
C SER A 109 -24.16 -25.25 1.96
#